data_AF-A0A098LCK4-F1
#
_entry.id   AF-A0A098LCK4-F1
#
_cell.length_a   1.000
_cell.length_b   1.000
_cell.length_c   1.000
_cell.angle_alpha   90.00
_cell.angle_beta   90.00
_cell.angle_gamma   90.00
#
_symmetry.space_group_name_H-M   'P 1'
#
loop_
_entity.id
_entity.type
_entity.pdbx_description
1 polymer ?
#
loop_
_entity_poly.entity_id
_entity_poly.type
_entity_poly.pdbx_seq_one_letter_code
_entity_poly.pdbx_strand_id
1 'polypeptide(L)'
;MAKKKLKAKTSAKKAAVKKAAGKKASAKKAAAKKATAKKAASKKTAAKKAVAKKAAAKKATGKKAATKKVASKKTTAKKAAGKKAVAKKATAKKAAVKKAASKKATAKKAAVKKVVSKKATAKKAVSKKAAGKKAVAKKAVSKKAVSKKAVAKKTTAKKAVVTKKAVAKKAIAKKAIAKKAVVAKKTVAKKAIAKKTVAKKPATKKVTTEVISQVQPEITQTEQITPSVQENILSINKLSQTIEVAITPPASKSESNRVLVINALAGGSAKLENLSNARDTQTLIRLLKSEDDVFDVLDAGTTMRFLTAYSAVTRKEVVLTGTKRMQERPIGILVDALRQLGAEIEYEGKEGFPPIRLSGFDKEKAENNRIQIRGDISSQYISALLMIAPVLPNGLVLELTGKVSSKPYIEMTLDLLFHFGIESEWDSNIITIKNQEFIPADYIVESDWSAASYWYAIAALAPDAKIELTGYKYGSIQGDSKISDFMDLLGVKTTYLEEGIALESQEVKGVESLDFSDNPDLAQTIAVIAAAKGIELTLTGLESLRIKETDRISALQNELKKFGSDLVEVEENSVYKIVKGDFEVNGQTVETYDDHRMAMAFAPLAVLGPIKIENPGVVEKSYPHFWDDLEKAGFSF
;
A
#
# COMPACT_ATOMS: atom_id res chain seq x y z
N MET A 1 32.95 -68.01 -30.62
CA MET A 1 32.07 -68.88 -29.81
C MET A 1 31.13 -67.97 -29.00
N ALA A 2 29.85 -68.25 -28.74
CA ALA A 2 28.90 -69.23 -29.30
C ALA A 2 27.44 -68.85 -28.91
N LYS A 3 26.45 -69.20 -29.76
CA LYS A 3 25.01 -69.51 -29.47
C LYS A 3 24.14 -68.48 -28.66
N LYS A 4 22.82 -68.29 -28.91
CA LYS A 4 21.91 -68.57 -30.05
C LYS A 4 20.57 -67.79 -29.84
N LYS A 5 19.77 -67.67 -30.92
CA LYS A 5 18.35 -67.24 -31.05
C LYS A 5 17.43 -67.60 -29.85
N LEU A 6 16.30 -66.91 -29.56
CA LEU A 6 15.06 -66.91 -30.40
C LEU A 6 14.01 -65.81 -30.08
N LYS A 7 12.92 -65.76 -30.89
CA LYS A 7 11.73 -64.87 -30.77
C LYS A 7 10.42 -65.67 -30.60
N ALA A 8 9.44 -65.14 -29.87
CA ALA A 8 7.97 -65.31 -30.02
C ALA A 8 7.26 -64.32 -29.06
N LYS A 9 6.13 -63.61 -29.31
CA LYS A 9 5.15 -63.46 -30.42
C LYS A 9 3.90 -64.37 -30.46
N THR A 10 2.87 -63.99 -29.70
CA THR A 10 1.42 -64.32 -29.78
C THR A 10 0.64 -63.14 -29.11
N SER A 11 -0.49 -62.55 -29.52
CA SER A 11 -1.77 -62.94 -30.16
C SER A 11 -2.85 -63.44 -29.17
N ALA A 12 -4.14 -63.03 -29.18
CA ALA A 12 -4.89 -62.01 -29.95
C ALA A 12 -6.35 -61.82 -29.41
N LYS A 13 -7.15 -60.92 -30.05
CA LYS A 13 -8.63 -60.71 -29.95
C LYS A 13 -9.13 -60.08 -28.62
N LYS A 14 -10.11 -59.15 -28.58
CA LYS A 14 -11.52 -59.09 -29.10
C LYS A 14 -12.44 -60.12 -28.42
N ALA A 15 -13.66 -59.81 -27.96
CA ALA A 15 -14.53 -58.63 -28.17
C ALA A 15 -15.43 -58.32 -26.94
N ALA A 16 -16.28 -57.27 -27.04
CA ALA A 16 -17.22 -56.84 -25.98
C ALA A 16 -18.70 -57.17 -26.30
N VAL A 17 -19.54 -57.38 -25.27
CA VAL A 17 -21.02 -57.50 -25.36
C VAL A 17 -21.70 -56.76 -24.18
N LYS A 18 -23.01 -56.48 -24.32
CA LYS A 18 -23.84 -55.50 -23.61
C LYS A 18 -24.54 -56.00 -22.32
N LYS A 19 -24.55 -55.13 -21.28
CA LYS A 19 -25.75 -54.55 -20.58
C LYS A 19 -27.02 -55.41 -20.35
N ALA A 20 -27.28 -55.80 -19.09
CA ALA A 20 -28.59 -55.83 -18.38
C ALA A 20 -28.36 -56.21 -16.89
N ALA A 21 -28.70 -55.42 -15.86
CA ALA A 21 -30.01 -54.97 -15.36
C ALA A 21 -30.78 -56.01 -14.50
N GLY A 22 -30.76 -55.84 -13.17
CA GLY A 22 -31.51 -56.66 -12.19
C GLY A 22 -31.93 -55.84 -10.96
N LYS A 23 -33.12 -56.10 -10.42
CA LYS A 23 -33.71 -55.47 -9.21
C LYS A 23 -33.51 -56.42 -7.99
N LYS A 24 -33.89 -56.16 -6.72
CA LYS A 24 -35.02 -55.38 -6.18
C LYS A 24 -34.95 -55.29 -4.63
N ALA A 25 -35.54 -54.24 -4.04
CA ALA A 25 -36.15 -54.18 -2.68
C ALA A 25 -35.25 -54.31 -1.41
N SER A 26 -35.63 -53.79 -0.23
CA SER A 26 -36.56 -52.68 0.11
C SER A 26 -36.55 -52.33 1.62
N ALA A 27 -36.75 -51.05 1.98
CA ALA A 27 -37.30 -50.65 3.28
C ALA A 27 -38.15 -49.36 3.17
N LYS A 28 -39.22 -49.25 3.97
CA LYS A 28 -40.02 -48.02 4.22
C LYS A 28 -39.35 -47.26 5.39
N LYS A 29 -39.69 -46.02 5.81
CA LYS A 29 -40.84 -45.09 5.69
C LYS A 29 -40.23 -43.66 5.70
N ALA A 30 -40.90 -42.51 5.46
CA ALA A 30 -42.30 -42.15 5.21
C ALA A 30 -42.33 -40.89 4.29
N ALA A 31 -43.44 -40.13 4.25
CA ALA A 31 -43.51 -38.82 3.59
C ALA A 31 -44.55 -37.90 4.25
N ALA A 32 -44.39 -36.58 4.12
CA ALA A 32 -45.43 -35.58 4.42
C ALA A 32 -45.26 -34.32 3.56
N LYS A 33 -46.28 -33.95 2.78
CA LYS A 33 -46.39 -32.65 2.11
C LYS A 33 -46.98 -31.62 3.10
N LYS A 34 -46.65 -30.34 2.93
CA LYS A 34 -47.53 -29.25 3.40
C LYS A 34 -47.45 -28.03 2.47
N ALA A 35 -48.60 -27.42 2.21
CA ALA A 35 -48.74 -26.18 1.44
C ALA A 35 -49.92 -25.37 2.02
N THR A 36 -49.96 -24.07 1.71
CA THR A 36 -50.98 -23.07 2.13
C THR A 36 -51.05 -22.72 3.63
N ALA A 37 -51.58 -21.57 4.08
CA ALA A 37 -51.50 -20.16 3.60
C ALA A 37 -52.31 -19.23 4.56
N LYS A 38 -51.77 -18.08 5.02
CA LYS A 38 -52.49 -16.79 5.22
C LYS A 38 -51.68 -15.69 5.96
N LYS A 39 -51.87 -14.45 5.47
CA LYS A 39 -52.04 -13.11 6.12
C LYS A 39 -51.73 -12.90 7.64
N ALA A 40 -51.38 -11.68 8.12
CA ALA A 40 -50.90 -10.42 7.49
C ALA A 40 -50.62 -9.30 8.54
N ALA A 41 -49.74 -8.34 8.19
CA ALA A 41 -49.61 -6.97 8.75
C ALA A 41 -49.05 -6.84 10.21
N SER A 42 -48.54 -5.69 10.68
CA SER A 42 -48.51 -4.33 10.08
C SER A 42 -47.34 -3.43 10.55
N LYS A 43 -46.97 -2.46 9.69
CA LYS A 43 -46.40 -1.11 10.00
C LYS A 43 -45.15 -0.96 10.89
N LYS A 44 -44.12 -0.35 10.30
CA LYS A 44 -43.85 1.09 10.53
C LYS A 44 -43.14 1.74 9.35
N THR A 45 -43.25 3.07 9.22
CA THR A 45 -42.72 3.86 8.11
C THR A 45 -42.02 5.11 8.66
N ALA A 46 -40.98 5.56 7.96
CA ALA A 46 -40.35 6.90 7.92
C ALA A 46 -40.58 7.90 9.07
N ALA A 47 -39.49 8.52 9.55
CA ALA A 47 -39.26 9.95 9.29
C ALA A 47 -37.88 10.49 9.74
N LYS A 48 -37.31 11.31 8.84
CA LYS A 48 -36.37 12.43 9.04
C LYS A 48 -36.11 12.90 10.49
N LYS A 49 -34.84 13.20 10.79
CA LYS A 49 -34.48 14.26 11.74
C LYS A 49 -33.64 15.32 10.99
N ALA A 50 -33.93 16.59 11.23
CA ALA A 50 -33.42 17.71 10.43
C ALA A 50 -32.31 18.50 11.14
N VAL A 51 -31.56 19.26 10.35
CA VAL A 51 -30.59 20.27 10.81
C VAL A 51 -31.27 21.28 11.74
N ALA A 52 -30.61 21.61 12.85
CA ALA A 52 -31.03 22.67 13.76
C ALA A 52 -29.87 23.67 13.99
N LYS A 53 -29.88 24.79 13.28
CA LYS A 53 -29.12 25.99 13.68
C LYS A 53 -29.61 26.46 15.05
N LYS A 54 -28.74 27.05 15.87
CA LYS A 54 -29.15 28.01 16.90
C LYS A 54 -28.24 29.24 16.89
N ALA A 55 -28.83 30.41 17.10
CA ALA A 55 -28.20 31.71 16.87
C ALA A 55 -27.81 32.42 18.18
N ALA A 56 -26.98 33.46 18.07
CA ALA A 56 -26.55 34.29 19.19
C ALA A 56 -27.53 35.44 19.52
N ALA A 57 -27.67 35.82 20.80
CA ALA A 57 -28.37 37.04 21.22
C ALA A 57 -27.94 37.58 22.62
N LYS A 58 -27.30 38.75 22.63
CA LYS A 58 -27.39 39.90 23.57
C LYS A 58 -27.64 39.71 25.10
N LYS A 59 -26.57 39.86 25.89
CA LYS A 59 -26.22 41.04 26.75
C LYS A 59 -27.28 41.69 27.69
N ALA A 60 -27.09 41.56 29.02
CA ALA A 60 -27.51 42.47 30.14
C ALA A 60 -26.92 41.94 31.49
N THR A 61 -26.54 42.61 32.60
CA THR A 61 -26.03 43.95 33.03
C THR A 61 -25.91 43.94 34.59
N GLY A 62 -24.77 44.35 35.18
CA GLY A 62 -24.60 44.66 36.64
C GLY A 62 -24.03 43.55 37.55
N LYS A 63 -23.39 43.82 38.72
CA LYS A 63 -22.97 45.10 39.36
C LYS A 63 -21.86 44.90 40.46
N LYS A 64 -20.74 45.64 40.36
CA LYS A 64 -19.65 46.01 41.33
C LYS A 64 -19.32 45.22 42.64
N ALA A 65 -18.03 44.85 42.79
CA ALA A 65 -17.05 45.24 43.85
C ALA A 65 -15.62 44.84 43.35
N ALA A 66 -14.49 45.57 43.43
CA ALA A 66 -13.82 46.42 44.44
C ALA A 66 -13.18 45.59 45.59
N THR A 67 -11.87 45.65 45.93
CA THR A 67 -10.70 46.51 45.56
C THR A 67 -9.42 45.62 45.37
N LYS A 68 -8.20 46.04 44.96
CA LYS A 68 -7.26 47.05 45.52
C LYS A 68 -6.17 47.45 44.48
N LYS A 69 -5.51 48.62 44.63
CA LYS A 69 -4.44 49.13 43.74
C LYS A 69 -3.03 48.83 44.26
N VAL A 70 -2.04 48.70 43.36
CA VAL A 70 -0.73 49.38 43.40
C VAL A 70 -0.34 49.80 41.97
N ALA A 71 0.26 50.99 41.78
CA ALA A 71 0.74 51.52 40.49
C ALA A 71 1.64 52.76 40.77
N SER A 72 2.50 53.31 39.90
CA SER A 72 2.87 53.04 38.49
C SER A 72 4.21 53.75 38.17
N LYS A 73 4.84 53.50 37.00
CA LYS A 73 5.73 54.51 36.35
C LYS A 73 5.70 54.43 34.82
N LYS A 74 6.09 55.55 34.17
CA LYS A 74 5.85 55.87 32.75
C LYS A 74 6.85 56.93 32.27
N THR A 75 7.57 56.67 31.17
CA THR A 75 8.44 57.60 30.38
C THR A 75 9.07 56.78 29.23
N THR A 76 9.38 57.26 28.01
CA THR A 76 9.19 58.56 27.34
C THR A 76 9.08 58.33 25.81
N ALA A 77 8.80 59.36 24.99
CA ALA A 77 8.61 59.19 23.53
C ALA A 77 9.31 60.25 22.65
N LYS A 78 9.94 59.79 21.57
CA LYS A 78 10.30 60.43 20.27
C LYS A 78 11.00 59.33 19.43
N LYS A 79 11.12 59.39 18.09
CA LYS A 79 11.07 60.49 17.10
C LYS A 79 10.38 59.98 15.82
N ALA A 80 9.90 60.87 14.95
CA ALA A 80 9.22 60.50 13.70
C ALA A 80 9.68 61.31 12.48
N ALA A 81 9.93 60.64 11.36
CA ALA A 81 10.02 61.15 9.98
C ALA A 81 9.98 59.91 9.04
N GLY A 82 9.46 59.96 7.80
CA GLY A 82 8.80 61.06 7.08
C GLY A 82 7.75 60.54 6.09
N LYS A 83 7.00 61.44 5.45
CA LYS A 83 5.88 61.09 4.56
C LYS A 83 6.34 60.83 3.11
N LYS A 84 5.68 59.90 2.43
CA LYS A 84 5.11 60.16 1.09
C LYS A 84 3.79 59.39 0.94
N ALA A 85 2.81 59.99 0.27
CA ALA A 85 1.48 59.43 0.11
C ALA A 85 0.83 59.93 -1.19
N VAL A 86 0.20 59.03 -1.93
CA VAL A 86 -0.72 59.32 -3.05
C VAL A 86 -1.88 58.33 -2.88
N ALA A 87 -2.92 58.72 -2.13
CA ALA A 87 -4.13 59.37 -2.63
C ALA A 87 -5.12 58.42 -3.33
N LYS A 88 -5.98 57.77 -2.54
CA LYS A 88 -7.29 57.31 -3.03
C LYS A 88 -8.21 58.53 -3.15
N LYS A 89 -8.76 58.79 -4.35
CA LYS A 89 -9.82 59.78 -4.59
C LYS A 89 -11.01 59.07 -5.24
N ALA A 90 -12.23 59.45 -4.88
CA ALA A 90 -13.45 58.73 -5.25
C ALA A 90 -14.56 59.68 -5.75
N THR A 91 -15.27 59.27 -6.80
CA THR A 91 -16.56 59.81 -7.27
C THR A 91 -17.16 58.85 -8.33
N ALA A 92 -18.48 58.74 -8.58
CA ALA A 92 -19.66 59.00 -7.74
C ALA A 92 -20.98 58.57 -8.44
N LYS A 93 -21.97 58.10 -7.65
CA LYS A 93 -23.44 58.24 -7.81
C LYS A 93 -24.22 57.56 -8.97
N LYS A 94 -25.51 57.30 -8.63
CA LYS A 94 -26.70 56.96 -9.47
C LYS A 94 -26.70 55.57 -10.15
N ALA A 95 -27.85 54.93 -10.41
CA ALA A 95 -29.19 55.00 -9.77
C ALA A 95 -30.02 53.77 -10.21
N ALA A 96 -31.10 53.44 -9.49
CA ALA A 96 -32.03 52.37 -9.86
C ALA A 96 -33.21 52.89 -10.71
N VAL A 97 -33.92 52.00 -11.43
CA VAL A 97 -35.39 52.06 -11.60
C VAL A 97 -35.96 50.74 -12.15
N LYS A 98 -37.24 50.46 -11.87
CA LYS A 98 -38.02 49.28 -12.32
C LYS A 98 -38.77 49.57 -13.63
N LYS A 99 -39.02 48.55 -14.47
CA LYS A 99 -40.39 48.13 -14.88
C LYS A 99 -40.38 46.81 -15.69
N ALA A 100 -41.53 46.42 -16.25
CA ALA A 100 -41.80 45.07 -16.75
C ALA A 100 -42.74 45.05 -17.98
N ALA A 101 -42.89 43.83 -18.54
CA ALA A 101 -44.06 43.28 -19.25
C ALA A 101 -44.20 43.37 -20.80
N SER A 102 -44.06 42.20 -21.45
CA SER A 102 -44.79 41.74 -22.66
C SER A 102 -44.67 40.21 -22.71
N LYS A 103 -45.71 39.33 -22.68
CA LYS A 103 -46.97 39.13 -23.42
C LYS A 103 -46.83 38.47 -24.82
N LYS A 104 -47.77 37.53 -25.10
CA LYS A 104 -47.90 36.57 -26.23
C LYS A 104 -46.86 35.43 -26.22
N ALA A 105 -47.18 34.13 -26.39
CA ALA A 105 -48.12 33.36 -27.25
C ALA A 105 -47.49 32.95 -28.62
N THR A 106 -47.79 31.81 -29.26
CA THR A 106 -48.98 30.93 -29.15
C THR A 106 -48.68 29.46 -29.53
N ALA A 107 -49.56 28.52 -29.17
CA ALA A 107 -49.44 27.08 -29.43
C ALA A 107 -50.04 26.58 -30.78
N LYS A 108 -49.64 25.37 -31.20
CA LYS A 108 -50.37 24.50 -32.15
C LYS A 108 -50.57 23.09 -31.57
N LYS A 109 -51.36 22.22 -32.25
CA LYS A 109 -52.42 21.46 -31.57
C LYS A 109 -52.90 20.17 -32.30
N ALA A 110 -52.65 18.98 -31.75
CA ALA A 110 -53.21 17.66 -32.15
C ALA A 110 -53.05 16.64 -30.98
N ALA A 111 -53.94 15.70 -30.60
CA ALA A 111 -55.27 15.23 -31.07
C ALA A 111 -55.25 14.27 -32.30
N VAL A 112 -56.06 13.19 -32.42
CA VAL A 112 -57.26 12.69 -31.69
C VAL A 112 -57.32 11.14 -31.68
N LYS A 113 -57.78 10.51 -30.57
CA LYS A 113 -58.74 9.35 -30.47
C LYS A 113 -58.91 8.94 -28.98
N LYS A 114 -60.05 9.21 -28.32
CA LYS A 114 -61.23 8.33 -28.10
C LYS A 114 -60.86 6.97 -27.44
N VAL A 115 -61.20 6.63 -26.18
CA VAL A 115 -62.49 6.53 -25.40
C VAL A 115 -62.60 5.06 -24.89
N VAL A 116 -63.19 4.65 -23.75
CA VAL A 116 -64.23 5.25 -22.89
C VAL A 116 -63.67 5.96 -21.62
N SER A 117 -63.91 5.71 -20.31
CA SER A 117 -64.60 4.68 -19.49
C SER A 117 -65.20 5.28 -18.18
N LYS A 118 -65.72 4.47 -17.23
CA LYS A 118 -66.42 4.90 -15.97
C LYS A 118 -65.87 4.14 -14.73
N LYS A 119 -65.74 4.69 -13.50
CA LYS A 119 -66.72 5.26 -12.50
C LYS A 119 -67.69 4.19 -11.93
N ALA A 120 -68.11 4.15 -10.65
CA ALA A 120 -67.89 4.94 -9.39
C ALA A 120 -68.14 4.00 -8.16
N THR A 121 -68.01 4.33 -6.86
CA THR A 121 -68.80 5.25 -5.96
C THR A 121 -68.08 5.43 -4.60
N ALA A 122 -68.10 6.57 -3.87
CA ALA A 122 -69.09 7.10 -2.90
C ALA A 122 -69.39 6.20 -1.67
N LYS A 123 -69.58 6.66 -0.41
CA LYS A 123 -70.14 7.93 0.12
C LYS A 123 -69.41 8.48 1.39
N LYS A 124 -69.94 9.58 1.97
CA LYS A 124 -69.47 10.39 3.11
C LYS A 124 -70.61 10.54 4.16
N ALA A 125 -70.38 10.42 5.48
CA ALA A 125 -71.29 10.81 6.60
C ALA A 125 -70.79 10.24 7.98
N VAL A 126 -71.07 10.76 9.19
CA VAL A 126 -71.50 12.12 9.67
C VAL A 126 -71.24 12.28 11.21
N SER A 127 -70.80 13.48 11.63
CA SER A 127 -70.97 14.21 12.93
C SER A 127 -70.75 13.64 14.38
N LYS A 128 -70.12 14.51 15.21
CA LYS A 128 -70.55 15.03 16.57
C LYS A 128 -70.33 14.25 17.91
N LYS A 129 -69.42 14.83 18.73
CA LYS A 129 -69.67 15.56 20.01
C LYS A 129 -69.72 14.80 21.38
N ALA A 130 -68.87 15.29 22.33
CA ALA A 130 -68.98 15.27 23.82
C ALA A 130 -68.84 13.92 24.60
N ALA A 131 -68.56 13.88 25.92
CA ALA A 131 -67.76 14.75 26.82
C ALA A 131 -67.57 14.15 28.25
N GLY A 132 -66.43 14.40 28.92
CA GLY A 132 -66.24 14.28 30.39
C GLY A 132 -66.06 12.86 30.98
N LYS A 133 -65.86 12.65 32.30
CA LYS A 133 -65.33 13.51 33.40
C LYS A 133 -65.09 12.68 34.71
N LYS A 134 -63.91 12.80 35.37
CA LYS A 134 -63.57 12.23 36.73
C LYS A 134 -63.62 10.67 36.81
N ALA A 135 -63.24 9.95 37.88
CA ALA A 135 -62.71 10.26 39.24
C ALA A 135 -61.64 9.18 39.66
N VAL A 136 -60.61 9.44 40.49
CA VAL A 136 -60.55 9.44 42.00
C VAL A 136 -60.99 8.11 42.66
N ALA A 137 -60.33 7.48 43.65
CA ALA A 137 -58.93 7.40 44.19
C ALA A 137 -58.93 6.45 45.43
N LYS A 138 -57.77 5.99 45.96
CA LYS A 138 -57.47 5.91 47.44
C LYS A 138 -56.09 5.32 47.85
N LYS A 139 -55.73 5.66 49.09
CA LYS A 139 -54.51 5.45 49.91
C LYS A 139 -54.01 4.02 50.14
N ALA A 140 -52.70 3.88 50.44
CA ALA A 140 -52.12 3.13 51.58
C ALA A 140 -50.68 3.62 51.91
N VAL A 141 -50.10 3.30 53.09
CA VAL A 141 -48.82 3.89 53.61
C VAL A 141 -47.99 2.94 54.50
N SER A 142 -46.68 2.80 54.22
CA SER A 142 -45.53 2.62 55.17
C SER A 142 -44.21 2.50 54.35
N LYS A 143 -42.99 2.95 54.71
CA LYS A 143 -42.15 3.01 55.95
C LYS A 143 -41.59 1.63 56.37
N LYS A 144 -40.29 1.41 56.67
CA LYS A 144 -39.06 2.27 56.67
C LYS A 144 -37.77 1.42 56.84
N ALA A 145 -36.60 1.90 56.39
CA ALA A 145 -35.21 1.54 56.79
C ALA A 145 -34.63 0.12 56.45
N VAL A 146 -33.32 -0.18 56.67
CA VAL A 146 -32.04 0.29 56.04
C VAL A 146 -30.79 -0.22 56.81
N SER A 147 -29.71 -0.60 56.08
CA SER A 147 -28.31 -0.89 56.55
C SER A 147 -28.06 -2.23 57.30
N LYS A 148 -26.84 -2.81 57.43
CA LYS A 148 -25.44 -2.33 57.33
C LYS A 148 -24.45 -3.29 56.59
N LYS A 149 -23.19 -2.85 56.41
CA LYS A 149 -21.98 -3.59 55.95
C LYS A 149 -21.42 -4.60 56.98
N ALA A 150 -20.59 -5.54 56.51
CA ALA A 150 -19.46 -6.16 57.26
C ALA A 150 -18.31 -6.59 56.30
N VAL A 151 -17.11 -6.90 56.83
CA VAL A 151 -15.88 -7.31 56.08
C VAL A 151 -15.04 -8.29 56.93
N ALA A 152 -14.39 -9.32 56.34
CA ALA A 152 -13.43 -10.23 57.02
C ALA A 152 -12.37 -10.83 56.05
N LYS A 153 -11.37 -11.58 56.59
CA LYS A 153 -10.14 -12.08 55.90
C LYS A 153 -9.88 -13.59 56.12
N LYS A 154 -8.96 -14.16 55.30
CA LYS A 154 -8.26 -15.49 55.43
C LYS A 154 -9.17 -16.73 55.22
N THR A 155 -8.70 -17.96 54.96
CA THR A 155 -7.37 -18.63 55.11
C THR A 155 -7.04 -19.62 53.96
N THR A 156 -5.86 -20.27 54.00
CA THR A 156 -5.32 -21.26 53.04
C THR A 156 -5.75 -22.73 53.25
N ALA A 157 -5.81 -23.54 52.18
CA ALA A 157 -5.82 -25.02 52.21
C ALA A 157 -5.14 -25.64 50.94
N LYS A 158 -4.96 -26.98 50.86
CA LYS A 158 -4.07 -27.68 49.89
C LYS A 158 -4.74 -28.79 49.06
N LYS A 159 -4.17 -29.06 47.85
CA LYS A 159 -4.21 -30.32 47.04
C LYS A 159 -5.58 -30.71 46.39
N ALA A 160 -5.65 -31.43 45.25
CA ALA A 160 -4.67 -31.78 44.19
C ALA A 160 -5.35 -32.38 42.92
N VAL A 161 -4.57 -32.62 41.84
CA VAL A 161 -4.89 -33.41 40.62
C VAL A 161 -5.87 -32.67 39.66
N VAL A 162 -5.65 -32.56 38.33
CA VAL A 162 -5.70 -33.61 37.27
C VAL A 162 -4.79 -33.29 36.06
N THR A 163 -4.16 -34.37 35.54
CA THR A 163 -3.38 -34.57 34.28
C THR A 163 -2.99 -33.40 33.36
N LYS A 164 -1.68 -33.34 33.04
CA LYS A 164 -1.18 -32.81 31.75
C LYS A 164 -1.49 -33.79 30.61
N LYS A 165 -1.65 -33.31 29.37
CA LYS A 165 -1.58 -34.10 28.14
C LYS A 165 -0.59 -33.43 27.17
N ALA A 166 0.29 -34.21 26.55
CA ALA A 166 1.37 -33.70 25.71
C ALA A 166 1.46 -34.46 24.37
N VAL A 167 1.45 -33.71 23.27
CA VAL A 167 1.66 -34.16 21.88
C VAL A 167 2.14 -32.94 21.08
N ALA A 168 3.13 -32.98 20.17
CA ALA A 168 4.34 -33.78 20.09
C ALA A 168 5.34 -33.03 19.16
N LYS A 169 6.63 -32.95 19.51
CA LYS A 169 7.65 -32.41 18.58
C LYS A 169 7.95 -33.45 17.49
N LYS A 170 7.93 -33.04 16.21
CA LYS A 170 8.34 -33.90 15.09
C LYS A 170 9.72 -33.46 14.56
N ALA A 171 10.77 -34.01 15.15
CA ALA A 171 12.11 -33.88 14.59
C ALA A 171 12.27 -34.79 13.35
N ILE A 172 13.02 -34.33 12.35
CA ILE A 172 13.51 -35.17 11.24
C ILE A 172 15.03 -35.20 11.33
N ALA A 173 15.62 -36.39 11.23
CA ALA A 173 17.00 -36.64 11.63
C ALA A 173 18.02 -36.28 10.54
N LYS A 174 19.16 -35.70 10.96
CA LYS A 174 20.38 -35.68 10.15
C LYS A 174 20.81 -37.13 9.86
N LYS A 175 20.93 -37.50 8.59
CA LYS A 175 21.49 -38.81 8.18
C LYS A 175 22.86 -38.59 7.54
N ALA A 176 23.92 -38.85 8.30
CA ALA A 176 25.27 -38.81 7.76
C ALA A 176 25.49 -39.93 6.74
N ILE A 177 26.21 -39.64 5.65
CA ILE A 177 26.73 -40.63 4.72
C ILE A 177 28.26 -40.62 4.83
N ALA A 178 28.84 -41.80 5.02
CA ALA A 178 30.27 -41.96 5.30
C ALA A 178 31.13 -41.87 4.02
N LYS A 179 32.37 -41.44 4.18
CA LYS A 179 33.37 -41.38 3.10
C LYS A 179 33.74 -42.78 2.59
N LYS A 180 33.81 -42.96 1.27
CA LYS A 180 34.71 -43.91 0.59
C LYS A 180 35.34 -43.22 -0.61
N ALA A 181 36.57 -43.58 -0.97
CA ALA A 181 37.39 -42.85 -1.95
C ALA A 181 37.99 -43.78 -3.01
N VAL A 182 38.07 -43.31 -4.26
CA VAL A 182 38.88 -43.91 -5.34
C VAL A 182 39.50 -42.80 -6.23
N VAL A 183 40.65 -42.29 -5.79
CA VAL A 183 41.93 -42.28 -6.54
C VAL A 183 41.94 -41.98 -8.07
N ALA A 184 42.53 -40.82 -8.40
CA ALA A 184 43.58 -40.56 -9.42
C ALA A 184 43.30 -39.85 -10.78
N LYS A 185 44.37 -39.14 -11.20
CA LYS A 185 44.67 -38.44 -12.47
C LYS A 185 43.95 -37.09 -12.68
N LYS A 186 44.63 -36.00 -13.07
CA LYS A 186 46.08 -35.81 -13.34
C LYS A 186 46.50 -34.36 -13.06
N THR A 187 47.68 -34.16 -12.48
CA THR A 187 48.27 -32.82 -12.26
C THR A 187 49.08 -32.34 -13.46
N VAL A 188 49.00 -31.03 -13.74
CA VAL A 188 50.05 -30.25 -14.41
C VAL A 188 50.14 -28.89 -13.72
N ALA A 189 51.32 -28.52 -13.26
CA ALA A 189 51.61 -27.19 -12.71
C ALA A 189 52.60 -26.44 -13.62
N LYS A 190 52.60 -25.10 -13.59
CA LYS A 190 53.75 -24.30 -14.07
C LYS A 190 53.86 -22.98 -13.31
N LYS A 191 55.09 -22.47 -13.22
CA LYS A 191 55.51 -21.30 -12.42
C LYS A 191 55.28 -19.97 -13.13
N ALA A 192 55.23 -18.90 -12.34
CA ALA A 192 55.45 -17.52 -12.80
C ALA A 192 56.96 -17.19 -12.96
N ILE A 193 57.28 -16.32 -13.92
CA ILE A 193 58.56 -15.59 -14.13
C ILE A 193 58.20 -14.17 -14.63
N ALA A 194 59.10 -13.16 -14.53
CA ALA A 194 58.73 -11.74 -14.58
C ALA A 194 59.65 -10.80 -15.42
N LYS A 195 59.07 -9.61 -15.75
CA LYS A 195 59.70 -8.28 -16.05
C LYS A 195 60.50 -8.03 -17.35
N LYS A 196 60.46 -6.74 -17.75
CA LYS A 196 61.22 -5.96 -18.78
C LYS A 196 60.66 -5.92 -20.23
N THR A 197 60.80 -4.86 -21.06
CA THR A 197 60.65 -3.36 -20.98
C THR A 197 61.20 -2.69 -22.28
N VAL A 198 60.82 -1.44 -22.63
CA VAL A 198 61.44 -0.54 -23.68
C VAL A 198 61.04 -0.88 -25.15
N ALA A 199 60.76 -0.01 -26.16
CA ALA A 199 60.62 1.47 -26.39
C ALA A 199 59.44 1.73 -27.41
N LYS A 200 59.08 2.91 -27.98
CA LYS A 200 59.80 4.19 -28.30
C LYS A 200 58.81 5.40 -28.48
N LYS A 201 59.37 6.61 -28.62
CA LYS A 201 58.77 8.00 -28.65
C LYS A 201 58.47 8.51 -30.10
N PRO A 202 58.06 9.80 -30.38
CA PRO A 202 57.36 10.86 -29.59
C PRO A 202 56.29 11.70 -30.38
N ALA A 203 55.52 12.58 -29.71
CA ALA A 203 55.06 13.89 -30.27
C ALA A 203 54.68 14.95 -29.18
N THR A 204 54.95 16.21 -29.52
CA THR A 204 54.85 17.52 -28.82
C THR A 204 53.44 17.99 -28.33
N LYS A 205 53.22 19.09 -27.54
CA LYS A 205 54.03 20.31 -27.21
C LYS A 205 53.53 21.09 -25.95
N LYS A 206 54.48 21.66 -25.18
CA LYS A 206 54.52 22.89 -24.30
C LYS A 206 53.32 23.40 -23.45
N VAL A 207 53.69 24.10 -22.37
CA VAL A 207 52.91 24.89 -21.37
C VAL A 207 53.36 26.36 -21.39
N THR A 208 52.49 27.32 -21.03
CA THR A 208 52.84 28.68 -20.51
C THR A 208 51.65 29.31 -19.73
N THR A 209 51.88 30.43 -19.02
CA THR A 209 51.05 30.92 -17.88
C THR A 209 50.73 32.43 -17.96
N GLU A 210 49.64 32.88 -17.29
CA GLU A 210 49.22 34.30 -17.03
C GLU A 210 48.83 35.15 -18.28
N VAL A 211 48.02 36.23 -18.24
CA VAL A 211 47.80 37.34 -17.27
C VAL A 211 46.29 37.75 -17.18
N ILE A 212 45.93 38.62 -16.21
CA ILE A 212 44.57 39.12 -15.87
C ILE A 212 44.22 40.47 -16.56
N SER A 213 42.99 40.65 -17.09
CA SER A 213 42.19 41.91 -16.92
C SER A 213 40.77 41.92 -17.56
N GLN A 214 39.79 42.40 -16.79
CA GLN A 214 38.58 43.22 -17.12
C GLN A 214 37.85 43.12 -18.49
N VAL A 215 36.53 42.85 -18.46
CA VAL A 215 35.42 43.71 -19.00
C VAL A 215 34.14 43.46 -18.14
N GLN A 216 33.19 44.41 -18.11
CA GLN A 216 31.87 44.28 -17.43
C GLN A 216 30.80 43.56 -18.29
N PRO A 217 29.69 43.07 -17.70
CA PRO A 217 28.65 42.35 -18.45
C PRO A 217 27.65 43.28 -19.16
N GLU A 218 27.35 43.00 -20.43
CA GLU A 218 26.15 43.53 -21.10
C GLU A 218 24.90 42.72 -20.69
N ILE A 219 23.77 43.42 -20.55
CA ILE A 219 22.48 42.83 -20.15
C ILE A 219 21.60 42.73 -21.40
N THR A 220 21.73 41.63 -22.15
CA THR A 220 20.83 41.31 -23.25
C THR A 220 19.52 40.73 -22.71
N GLN A 221 18.40 41.30 -23.14
CA GLN A 221 17.07 40.89 -22.67
C GLN A 221 16.69 39.51 -23.23
N THR A 222 16.53 38.51 -22.36
CA THR A 222 15.89 37.24 -22.76
C THR A 222 14.38 37.42 -22.78
N GLU A 223 13.78 37.36 -23.97
CA GLU A 223 12.34 37.23 -24.11
C GLU A 223 11.83 35.98 -23.39
N GLN A 224 10.64 36.07 -22.79
CA GLN A 224 10.00 34.93 -22.15
C GLN A 224 9.41 33.98 -23.21
N ILE A 225 10.26 33.12 -23.77
CA ILE A 225 9.80 31.92 -24.48
C ILE A 225 9.07 31.05 -23.46
N THR A 226 7.74 31.12 -23.45
CA THR A 226 6.91 30.11 -22.78
C THR A 226 7.27 28.75 -23.35
N PRO A 227 7.71 27.78 -22.55
CA PRO A 227 8.06 26.46 -23.08
C PRO A 227 6.80 25.83 -23.67
N SER A 228 6.80 25.65 -24.99
CA SER A 228 5.85 24.75 -25.64
C SER A 228 6.07 23.37 -25.04
N VAL A 229 5.06 22.84 -24.33
CA VAL A 229 5.11 21.49 -23.78
C VAL A 229 5.15 20.53 -24.95
N GLN A 230 6.35 20.05 -25.26
CA GLN A 230 6.55 18.99 -26.23
C GLN A 230 6.06 17.70 -25.55
N GLU A 231 4.96 17.14 -26.06
CA GLU A 231 4.27 16.02 -25.43
C GLU A 231 5.20 14.81 -25.32
N ASN A 232 5.65 14.53 -24.08
CA ASN A 232 6.56 13.43 -23.77
C ASN A 232 5.78 12.10 -23.81
N ILE A 233 5.50 11.61 -25.01
CA ILE A 233 4.67 10.43 -25.25
C ILE A 233 5.52 9.32 -25.88
N LEU A 234 5.59 8.18 -25.19
CA LEU A 234 6.11 6.94 -25.77
C LEU A 234 4.99 6.27 -26.55
N SER A 235 5.20 6.02 -27.84
CA SER A 235 4.36 5.07 -28.58
C SER A 235 4.87 3.66 -28.30
N ILE A 236 3.98 2.66 -28.30
CA ILE A 236 4.33 1.25 -28.27
C ILE A 236 3.53 0.57 -29.38
N ASN A 237 4.24 -0.02 -30.33
CA ASN A 237 3.64 -0.74 -31.45
C ASN A 237 3.03 -2.06 -30.96
N LYS A 238 2.08 -2.60 -31.72
CA LYS A 238 1.55 -3.94 -31.43
C LYS A 238 2.68 -4.97 -31.49
N LEU A 239 2.80 -5.80 -30.46
CA LEU A 239 3.74 -6.93 -30.43
C LEU A 239 3.53 -7.85 -31.65
N SER A 240 4.60 -8.11 -32.38
CA SER A 240 4.60 -8.81 -33.66
C SER A 240 5.25 -10.20 -33.63
N GLN A 241 5.76 -10.63 -32.47
CA GLN A 241 6.55 -11.85 -32.28
C GLN A 241 6.18 -12.58 -30.98
N THR A 242 6.43 -13.89 -30.95
CA THR A 242 6.27 -14.73 -29.75
C THR A 242 7.32 -14.34 -28.70
N ILE A 243 6.91 -14.27 -27.43
CA ILE A 243 7.80 -13.90 -26.32
C ILE A 243 8.50 -15.15 -25.80
N GLU A 244 9.83 -15.14 -25.84
CA GLU A 244 10.70 -16.10 -25.16
C GLU A 244 11.88 -15.33 -24.56
N VAL A 245 11.77 -14.94 -23.29
CA VAL A 245 12.68 -13.98 -22.65
C VAL A 245 12.96 -14.35 -21.18
N ALA A 246 14.18 -14.05 -20.74
CA ALA A 246 14.59 -14.09 -19.33
C ALA A 246 14.93 -12.67 -18.85
N ILE A 247 14.33 -12.22 -17.75
CA ILE A 247 14.44 -10.87 -17.20
C ILE A 247 14.85 -10.93 -15.71
N THR A 248 15.53 -9.89 -15.22
CA THR A 248 15.80 -9.68 -13.79
C THR A 248 15.11 -8.39 -13.33
N PRO A 249 13.86 -8.45 -12.84
CA PRO A 249 13.18 -7.25 -12.36
C PRO A 249 13.91 -6.61 -11.16
N PRO A 250 13.75 -5.30 -10.93
CA PRO A 250 14.50 -4.55 -9.91
C PRO A 250 14.28 -5.14 -8.52
N ALA A 251 15.32 -5.12 -7.69
CA ALA A 251 15.26 -5.59 -6.32
C ALA A 251 14.28 -4.81 -5.44
N SER A 252 13.61 -5.53 -4.54
CA SER A 252 12.60 -4.98 -3.64
C SER A 252 13.19 -3.92 -2.72
N LYS A 253 12.74 -2.68 -2.91
CA LYS A 253 13.06 -1.51 -2.08
C LYS A 253 12.62 -1.71 -0.62
N SER A 254 11.51 -2.41 -0.41
CA SER A 254 10.93 -2.67 0.90
C SER A 254 11.76 -3.66 1.72
N GLU A 255 12.31 -4.67 1.06
CA GLU A 255 13.18 -5.70 1.64
C GLU A 255 14.60 -5.13 1.86
N SER A 256 15.17 -4.50 0.82
CA SER A 256 16.46 -3.79 0.85
C SER A 256 16.58 -2.82 2.03
N ASN A 257 15.59 -1.95 2.22
CA ASN A 257 15.67 -0.91 3.25
C ASN A 257 15.56 -1.47 4.67
N ARG A 258 14.93 -2.64 4.85
CA ARG A 258 14.87 -3.31 6.16
C ARG A 258 16.17 -4.04 6.46
N VAL A 259 16.64 -4.87 5.52
CA VAL A 259 17.85 -5.67 5.73
C VAL A 259 19.11 -4.80 5.89
N LEU A 260 19.15 -3.62 5.26
CA LEU A 260 20.20 -2.62 5.51
C LEU A 260 20.24 -2.13 6.97
N VAL A 261 19.08 -1.81 7.55
CA VAL A 261 18.99 -1.34 8.94
C VAL A 261 19.27 -2.48 9.92
N ILE A 262 18.72 -3.67 9.66
CA ILE A 262 18.92 -4.86 10.49
C ILE A 262 20.40 -5.27 10.48
N ASN A 263 21.06 -5.31 9.32
CA ASN A 263 22.50 -5.56 9.24
C ASN A 263 23.31 -4.48 9.97
N ALA A 264 22.96 -3.20 9.82
CA ALA A 264 23.63 -2.11 10.54
C ALA A 264 23.48 -2.20 12.08
N LEU A 265 22.34 -2.69 12.58
CA LEU A 265 22.15 -3.01 14.01
C LEU A 265 22.87 -4.29 14.43
N ALA A 266 23.06 -5.24 13.51
CA ALA A 266 23.88 -6.45 13.69
C ALA A 266 25.40 -6.22 13.53
N GLY A 267 25.87 -4.97 13.48
CA GLY A 267 27.30 -4.62 13.35
C GLY A 267 27.84 -4.61 11.91
N GLY A 268 26.98 -4.73 10.90
CA GLY A 268 27.28 -4.45 9.49
C GLY A 268 28.14 -5.49 8.76
N SER A 269 28.38 -6.66 9.36
CA SER A 269 29.32 -7.67 8.84
C SER A 269 28.73 -8.64 7.82
N ALA A 270 27.41 -8.73 7.68
CA ALA A 270 26.76 -9.63 6.74
C ALA A 270 26.85 -9.13 5.29
N LYS A 271 27.08 -10.03 4.34
CA LYS A 271 27.04 -9.75 2.91
C LYS A 271 25.59 -9.58 2.47
N LEU A 272 25.28 -8.41 1.91
CA LEU A 272 23.97 -8.11 1.31
C LEU A 272 24.10 -8.06 -0.20
N GLU A 273 23.26 -8.83 -0.90
CA GLU A 273 23.26 -8.94 -2.36
C GLU A 273 21.92 -8.52 -2.96
N ASN A 274 21.95 -8.13 -4.24
CA ASN A 274 20.78 -7.61 -4.98
C ASN A 274 20.06 -6.45 -4.26
N LEU A 275 20.80 -5.44 -3.76
CA LEU A 275 20.18 -4.27 -3.12
C LEU A 275 19.56 -3.32 -4.17
N SER A 276 18.39 -2.75 -3.86
CA SER A 276 17.64 -1.88 -4.77
C SER A 276 18.40 -0.60 -5.16
N ASN A 277 18.39 -0.28 -6.46
CA ASN A 277 18.97 0.97 -7.00
C ASN A 277 18.08 2.21 -6.77
N ALA A 278 16.91 2.05 -6.14
CA ALA A 278 16.00 3.15 -5.85
C ALA A 278 16.63 4.22 -4.92
N ARG A 279 16.28 5.49 -5.14
CA ARG A 279 16.83 6.65 -4.43
C ARG A 279 16.78 6.54 -2.90
N ASP A 280 15.67 6.05 -2.33
CA ASP A 280 15.55 5.78 -0.88
C ASP A 280 16.69 4.86 -0.39
N THR A 281 16.89 3.73 -1.07
CA THR A 281 17.87 2.69 -0.71
C THR A 281 19.30 3.19 -0.86
N GLN A 282 19.63 3.87 -1.97
CA GLN A 282 20.96 4.44 -2.16
C GLN A 282 21.28 5.56 -1.15
N THR A 283 20.27 6.37 -0.78
CA THR A 283 20.39 7.37 0.29
C THR A 283 20.61 6.73 1.66
N LEU A 284 19.92 5.62 1.94
CA LEU A 284 20.08 4.85 3.18
C LEU A 284 21.48 4.19 3.26
N ILE A 285 21.98 3.60 2.16
CA ILE A 285 23.33 3.03 2.08
C ILE A 285 24.41 4.08 2.35
N ARG A 286 24.23 5.31 1.84
CA ARG A 286 25.14 6.44 2.11
C ARG A 286 25.13 6.83 3.58
N LEU A 287 23.94 7.05 4.17
CA LEU A 287 23.81 7.60 5.52
C LEU A 287 24.13 6.59 6.63
N LEU A 288 23.87 5.28 6.42
CA LEU A 288 24.34 4.24 7.35
C LEU A 288 25.88 4.12 7.43
N LYS A 289 26.61 4.75 6.50
CA LYS A 289 28.08 4.81 6.44
C LYS A 289 28.63 6.22 6.69
N SER A 290 27.76 7.17 7.03
CA SER A 290 28.13 8.56 7.33
C SER A 290 28.53 8.68 8.80
N GLU A 291 29.52 9.53 9.07
CA GLU A 291 29.87 9.99 10.43
C GLU A 291 29.59 11.50 10.58
N ASP A 292 28.71 12.05 9.72
CA ASP A 292 28.30 13.45 9.74
C ASP A 292 27.18 13.65 10.78
N ASP A 293 27.25 14.73 11.57
CA ASP A 293 26.20 15.09 12.55
C ASP A 293 24.88 15.54 11.89
N VAL A 294 24.80 15.60 10.56
CA VAL A 294 23.62 16.02 9.79
C VAL A 294 23.30 15.03 8.66
N PHE A 295 22.22 14.26 8.86
CA PHE A 295 21.70 13.29 7.91
C PHE A 295 20.64 13.94 7.00
N ASP A 296 21.06 14.52 5.88
CA ASP A 296 20.16 14.92 4.80
C ASP A 296 19.70 13.69 4.00
N VAL A 297 18.40 13.35 4.12
CA VAL A 297 17.77 12.22 3.41
C VAL A 297 17.11 12.62 2.08
N LEU A 298 17.28 13.86 1.63
CA LEU A 298 16.68 14.42 0.41
C LEU A 298 15.15 14.34 0.42
N ASP A 299 14.56 13.48 -0.41
CA ASP A 299 13.12 13.19 -0.54
C ASP A 299 12.74 11.78 -0.04
N ALA A 300 13.72 10.99 0.42
CA ALA A 300 13.59 9.58 0.79
C ALA A 300 12.78 9.36 2.08
N GLY A 301 11.49 9.07 1.90
CA GLY A 301 10.52 8.97 3.00
C GLY A 301 10.66 7.73 3.86
N THR A 302 11.18 6.63 3.31
CA THR A 302 11.47 5.41 4.06
C THR A 302 12.71 5.65 4.92
N THR A 303 13.74 6.21 4.30
CA THR A 303 15.05 6.52 4.89
C THR A 303 14.93 7.50 6.07
N MET A 304 14.10 8.55 5.97
CA MET A 304 13.76 9.42 7.11
C MET A 304 13.30 8.62 8.34
N ARG A 305 12.27 7.78 8.18
CA ARG A 305 11.65 7.02 9.28
C ARG A 305 12.60 5.98 9.86
N PHE A 306 13.28 5.23 8.98
CA PHE A 306 14.17 4.15 9.38
C PHE A 306 15.41 4.69 10.09
N LEU A 307 16.02 5.76 9.58
CA LEU A 307 17.14 6.42 10.26
C LEU A 307 16.71 7.15 11.54
N THR A 308 15.46 7.65 11.65
CA THR A 308 14.99 8.26 12.91
C THR A 308 15.02 7.22 14.04
N ALA A 309 14.48 6.03 13.80
CA ALA A 309 14.50 4.95 14.80
C ALA A 309 15.93 4.42 15.05
N TYR A 310 16.67 4.11 13.98
CA TYR A 310 18.05 3.60 14.05
C TYR A 310 18.98 4.56 14.81
N SER A 311 18.99 5.84 14.45
CA SER A 311 19.87 6.83 15.06
C SER A 311 19.50 7.12 16.51
N ALA A 312 18.20 7.07 16.87
CA ALA A 312 17.74 7.25 18.24
C ALA A 312 18.31 6.22 19.22
N VAL A 313 18.77 5.05 18.76
CA VAL A 313 19.38 3.99 19.60
C VAL A 313 20.88 3.77 19.34
N THR A 314 21.47 4.43 18.34
CA THR A 314 22.89 4.24 17.94
C THR A 314 23.77 5.49 17.98
N ARG A 315 23.19 6.70 17.84
CA ARG A 315 23.94 7.97 17.77
C ARG A 315 23.83 8.72 19.11
N LYS A 316 24.87 9.51 19.43
CA LYS A 316 24.87 10.41 20.59
C LYS A 316 24.16 11.72 20.30
N GLU A 317 24.44 12.30 19.15
CA GLU A 317 23.74 13.45 18.59
C GLU A 317 23.68 13.29 17.07
N VAL A 318 22.57 13.67 16.43
CA VAL A 318 22.45 13.82 14.97
C VAL A 318 21.20 14.63 14.60
N VAL A 319 21.27 15.45 13.56
CA VAL A 319 20.11 16.12 12.95
C VAL A 319 19.67 15.35 11.71
N LEU A 320 18.42 14.86 11.67
CA LEU A 320 17.81 14.33 10.45
C LEU A 320 17.03 15.42 9.73
N THR A 321 17.41 15.68 8.48
CA THR A 321 16.83 16.73 7.63
C THR A 321 16.54 16.20 6.22
N GLY A 322 16.05 17.07 5.36
CA GLY A 322 15.77 16.76 3.97
C GLY A 322 15.38 18.00 3.16
N THR A 323 15.03 17.77 1.90
CA THR A 323 14.38 18.77 1.03
C THR A 323 13.23 19.48 1.73
N LYS A 324 12.89 20.70 1.28
CA LYS A 324 11.69 21.42 1.75
C LYS A 324 10.44 20.53 1.75
N ARG A 325 10.28 19.66 0.74
CA ARG A 325 9.15 18.72 0.66
C ARG A 325 9.20 17.61 1.72
N MET A 326 10.39 17.17 2.14
CA MET A 326 10.54 16.26 3.31
C MET A 326 10.12 16.94 4.61
N GLN A 327 10.47 18.22 4.79
CA GLN A 327 10.08 19.04 5.94
C GLN A 327 8.55 19.35 5.99
N GLU A 328 7.81 18.97 4.95
CA GLU A 328 6.34 19.00 4.92
C GLU A 328 5.70 17.62 5.18
N ARG A 329 6.48 16.53 5.29
CA ARG A 329 5.98 15.17 5.54
C ARG A 329 5.88 14.89 7.05
N PRO A 330 4.77 14.32 7.54
CA PRO A 330 4.64 14.00 8.96
C PRO A 330 5.61 12.90 9.39
N ILE A 331 6.21 13.10 10.56
CA ILE A 331 7.06 12.13 11.26
C ILE A 331 6.59 11.89 12.71
N GLY A 332 5.74 12.77 13.26
CA GLY A 332 5.46 12.85 14.69
C GLY A 332 5.02 11.57 15.39
N ILE A 333 4.21 10.72 14.75
CA ILE A 333 3.77 9.44 15.36
C ILE A 333 4.96 8.55 15.75
N LEU A 334 6.06 8.59 14.98
CA LEU A 334 7.28 7.86 15.31
C LEU A 334 8.10 8.57 16.39
N VAL A 335 8.22 9.90 16.31
CA VAL A 335 8.94 10.69 17.32
C VAL A 335 8.29 10.54 18.70
N ASP A 336 6.96 10.61 18.78
CA ASP A 336 6.22 10.46 20.03
C ASP A 336 6.29 9.04 20.58
N ALA A 337 6.38 8.02 19.72
CA ALA A 337 6.64 6.63 20.13
C ALA A 337 8.07 6.43 20.66
N LEU A 338 9.08 7.00 19.98
CA LEU A 338 10.48 6.93 20.41
C LEU A 338 10.74 7.71 21.71
N ARG A 339 10.13 8.90 21.87
CA ARG A 339 10.13 9.68 23.12
C ARG A 339 9.55 8.86 24.29
N GLN A 340 8.47 8.12 24.07
CA GLN A 340 7.85 7.22 25.07
C GLN A 340 8.68 5.98 25.41
N LEU A 341 9.71 5.64 24.60
CA LEU A 341 10.66 4.56 24.84
C LEU A 341 11.96 5.04 25.50
N GLY A 342 12.20 6.36 25.58
CA GLY A 342 13.40 6.96 26.18
C GLY A 342 14.30 7.74 25.21
N ALA A 343 13.98 7.85 23.92
CA ALA A 343 14.77 8.64 22.98
C ALA A 343 14.59 10.15 23.18
N GLU A 344 15.68 10.90 23.19
CA GLU A 344 15.66 12.36 23.30
C GLU A 344 15.60 12.98 21.90
N ILE A 345 14.46 13.57 21.54
CA ILE A 345 14.20 14.09 20.18
C ILE A 345 13.49 15.45 20.24
N GLU A 346 14.06 16.45 19.56
CA GLU A 346 13.53 17.81 19.40
C GLU A 346 13.23 18.13 17.93
N TYR A 347 12.32 19.09 17.68
CA TYR A 347 12.02 19.61 16.35
C TYR A 347 12.71 20.96 16.15
N GLU A 348 13.53 21.07 15.10
CA GLU A 348 14.25 22.33 14.82
C GLU A 348 13.41 23.34 14.00
N GLY A 349 12.24 22.90 13.52
CA GLY A 349 11.33 23.71 12.70
C GLY A 349 9.88 23.68 13.20
N LYS A 350 9.13 22.66 12.79
CA LYS A 350 7.68 22.57 13.01
C LYS A 350 7.32 21.25 13.69
N GLU A 351 6.73 21.33 14.88
CA GLU A 351 6.26 20.16 15.66
C GLU A 351 5.52 19.14 14.78
N GLY A 352 6.00 17.90 14.78
CA GLY A 352 5.47 16.79 13.99
C GLY A 352 6.11 16.57 12.61
N PHE A 353 7.06 17.41 12.18
CA PHE A 353 7.69 17.42 10.85
C PHE A 353 9.21 17.65 10.94
N PRO A 354 10.04 17.07 10.04
CA PRO A 354 11.48 17.37 10.00
C PRO A 354 11.78 18.86 9.73
N PRO A 355 12.97 19.39 10.09
CA PRO A 355 14.12 18.67 10.68
C PRO A 355 13.91 18.31 12.15
N ILE A 356 14.57 17.23 12.58
CA ILE A 356 14.59 16.77 13.97
C ILE A 356 16.02 16.56 14.44
N ARG A 357 16.31 17.00 15.68
CA ARG A 357 17.56 16.72 16.39
C ARG A 357 17.32 15.55 17.34
N LEU A 358 18.21 14.57 17.33
CA LEU A 358 18.21 13.42 18.21
C LEU A 358 19.43 13.52 19.11
N SER A 359 19.25 13.42 20.43
CA SER A 359 20.29 13.61 21.46
C SER A 359 20.59 12.30 22.23
N GLY A 360 20.38 11.16 21.58
CA GLY A 360 20.62 9.83 22.12
C GLY A 360 19.42 9.23 22.86
N PHE A 361 19.71 8.29 23.76
CA PHE A 361 18.73 7.42 24.40
C PHE A 361 18.93 7.37 25.91
N ASP A 362 17.95 7.87 26.65
CA ASP A 362 17.93 7.83 28.11
C ASP A 362 17.41 6.47 28.60
N LYS A 363 18.30 5.70 29.24
CA LYS A 363 18.00 4.38 29.79
C LYS A 363 17.17 4.41 31.06
N GLU A 364 17.13 5.52 31.79
CA GLU A 364 16.26 5.72 32.97
C GLU A 364 14.82 6.04 32.53
N LYS A 365 14.65 6.78 31.43
CA LYS A 365 13.33 6.95 30.78
C LYS A 365 12.81 5.66 30.11
N ALA A 366 13.68 4.69 29.86
CA ALA A 366 13.36 3.44 29.14
C ALA A 366 12.72 2.31 29.98
N GLU A 367 12.19 2.60 31.17
CA GLU A 367 11.37 1.65 31.93
C GLU A 367 10.11 1.21 31.14
N ASN A 368 9.56 2.11 30.31
CA ASN A 368 8.41 1.79 29.48
C ASN A 368 8.83 1.11 28.17
N ASN A 369 8.56 -0.19 28.06
CA ASN A 369 8.68 -0.94 26.79
C ASN A 369 7.35 -1.10 26.04
N ARG A 370 6.23 -0.54 26.54
CA ARG A 370 4.89 -0.82 26.00
C ARG A 370 4.29 0.40 25.32
N ILE A 371 4.06 0.30 24.00
CA ILE A 371 3.58 1.41 23.17
C ILE A 371 2.26 1.02 22.48
N GLN A 372 1.30 1.93 22.44
CA GLN A 372 0.08 1.80 21.64
C GLN A 372 0.19 2.64 20.37
N ILE A 373 -0.04 2.02 19.21
CA ILE A 373 -0.04 2.67 17.89
C ILE A 373 -1.32 2.28 17.14
N ARG A 374 -1.81 3.14 16.25
CA ARG A 374 -2.93 2.82 15.36
C ARG A 374 -2.50 1.86 14.26
N GLY A 375 -3.22 0.76 14.07
CA GLY A 375 -2.92 -0.27 13.06
C GLY A 375 -3.16 0.17 11.61
N ASP A 376 -3.90 1.27 11.40
CA ASP A 376 -4.29 1.81 10.10
C ASP A 376 -3.35 2.92 9.57
N ILE A 377 -2.20 3.12 10.22
CA ILE A 377 -1.17 4.08 9.77
C ILE A 377 -0.13 3.42 8.84
N SER A 378 0.78 4.23 8.32
CA SER A 378 1.89 3.76 7.49
C SER A 378 2.74 2.69 8.19
N SER A 379 2.86 1.52 7.55
CA SER A 379 3.71 0.40 7.93
C SER A 379 5.15 0.79 8.28
N GLN A 380 5.66 1.87 7.68
CA GLN A 380 7.02 2.36 7.87
C GLN A 380 7.32 2.78 9.32
N TYR A 381 6.33 3.29 10.07
CA TYR A 381 6.51 3.64 11.49
C TYR A 381 6.61 2.38 12.36
N ILE A 382 5.71 1.42 12.12
CA ILE A 382 5.68 0.13 12.85
C ILE A 382 6.98 -0.64 12.57
N SER A 383 7.36 -0.76 11.30
CA SER A 383 8.59 -1.47 10.89
C SER A 383 9.85 -0.85 11.51
N ALA A 384 9.94 0.49 11.57
CA ALA A 384 11.07 1.18 12.18
C ALA A 384 11.22 0.86 13.67
N LEU A 385 10.11 0.80 14.42
CA LEU A 385 10.11 0.43 15.84
C LEU A 385 10.42 -1.05 16.07
N LEU A 386 9.88 -1.95 15.24
CA LEU A 386 10.17 -3.38 15.33
C LEU A 386 11.65 -3.68 15.07
N MET A 387 12.29 -3.01 14.10
CA MET A 387 13.71 -3.24 13.79
C MET A 387 14.65 -2.86 14.96
N ILE A 388 14.35 -1.80 15.72
CA ILE A 388 15.15 -1.40 16.88
C ILE A 388 14.80 -2.15 18.17
N ALA A 389 13.66 -2.83 18.23
CA ALA A 389 13.18 -3.50 19.43
C ALA A 389 14.20 -4.44 20.12
N PRO A 390 15.06 -5.20 19.41
CA PRO A 390 16.06 -6.06 20.05
C PRO A 390 17.12 -5.32 20.85
N VAL A 391 17.45 -4.07 20.48
CA VAL A 391 18.49 -3.26 21.16
C VAL A 391 17.93 -2.33 22.24
N LEU A 392 16.59 -2.21 22.36
CA LEU A 392 15.97 -1.50 23.47
C LEU A 392 16.22 -2.26 24.79
N PRO A 393 16.56 -1.58 25.92
CA PRO A 393 16.95 -2.25 27.16
C PRO A 393 15.95 -3.28 27.69
N ASN A 394 14.66 -3.01 27.48
CA ASN A 394 13.54 -3.83 27.95
C ASN A 394 12.77 -4.50 26.79
N GLY A 395 13.32 -4.51 25.57
CA GLY A 395 12.61 -4.94 24.35
C GLY A 395 11.48 -3.98 23.95
N LEU A 396 10.47 -4.50 23.24
CA LEU A 396 9.26 -3.78 22.83
C LEU A 396 8.02 -4.67 22.95
N VAL A 397 6.93 -4.09 23.48
CA VAL A 397 5.57 -4.64 23.43
C VAL A 397 4.69 -3.61 22.70
N LEU A 398 4.46 -3.84 21.41
CA LEU A 398 3.71 -2.95 20.52
C LEU A 398 2.26 -3.42 20.38
N GLU A 399 1.30 -2.62 20.84
CA GLU A 399 -0.13 -2.86 20.68
C GLU A 399 -0.69 -2.03 19.52
N LEU A 400 -1.27 -2.72 18.53
CA LEU A 400 -1.89 -2.14 17.35
C LEU A 400 -3.40 -1.94 17.57
N THR A 401 -3.88 -0.70 17.52
CA THR A 401 -5.29 -0.36 17.77
C THR A 401 -6.05 -0.20 16.45
N GLY A 402 -7.19 -0.88 16.29
CA GLY A 402 -8.04 -0.83 15.09
C GLY A 402 -7.75 -1.91 14.03
N LYS A 403 -8.21 -1.69 12.77
CA LYS A 403 -7.88 -2.53 11.60
C LYS A 403 -6.37 -2.38 11.33
N VAL A 404 -5.65 -3.48 11.22
CA VAL A 404 -4.24 -3.47 10.75
C VAL A 404 -4.26 -3.43 9.22
N SER A 405 -3.80 -2.33 8.62
CA SER A 405 -3.78 -2.14 7.15
C SER A 405 -2.40 -2.40 6.52
N SER A 406 -1.47 -2.93 7.31
CA SER A 406 -0.04 -2.94 7.04
C SER A 406 0.59 -4.32 7.26
N LYS A 407 -0.23 -5.39 7.30
CA LYS A 407 0.16 -6.69 7.84
C LYS A 407 1.38 -7.33 7.14
N PRO A 408 1.47 -7.45 5.81
CA PRO A 408 2.63 -8.10 5.17
C PRO A 408 3.93 -7.33 5.37
N TYR A 409 3.87 -6.00 5.56
CA TYR A 409 5.04 -5.19 5.90
C TYR A 409 5.51 -5.39 7.34
N ILE A 410 4.63 -5.85 8.23
CA ILE A 410 4.98 -6.28 9.58
C ILE A 410 5.61 -7.68 9.49
N GLU A 411 4.96 -8.64 8.83
CA GLU A 411 5.47 -10.01 8.62
C GLU A 411 6.87 -9.99 7.99
N MET A 412 7.06 -9.29 6.87
CA MET A 412 8.38 -9.03 6.26
C MET A 412 9.43 -8.48 7.23
N THR A 413 9.03 -7.65 8.21
CA THR A 413 9.97 -7.12 9.21
C THR A 413 10.32 -8.19 10.25
N LEU A 414 9.35 -8.98 10.70
CA LEU A 414 9.56 -10.05 11.67
C LEU A 414 10.36 -11.22 11.08
N ASP A 415 10.12 -11.57 9.81
CA ASP A 415 10.85 -12.62 9.10
C ASP A 415 12.33 -12.23 8.85
N LEU A 416 12.59 -10.97 8.49
CA LEU A 416 13.97 -10.46 8.37
C LEU A 416 14.67 -10.37 9.73
N LEU A 417 13.96 -10.02 10.80
CA LEU A 417 14.49 -10.08 12.16
C LEU A 417 14.83 -11.52 12.57
N PHE A 418 13.97 -12.48 12.25
CA PHE A 418 14.19 -13.90 12.52
C PHE A 418 15.38 -14.47 11.74
N HIS A 419 15.60 -14.06 10.49
CA HIS A 419 16.81 -14.42 9.72
C HIS A 419 18.10 -13.97 10.42
N PHE A 420 18.08 -12.81 11.07
CA PHE A 420 19.18 -12.29 11.90
C PHE A 420 19.09 -12.73 13.38
N GLY A 421 18.42 -13.85 13.66
CA GLY A 421 18.44 -14.53 14.96
C GLY A 421 17.47 -14.01 16.03
N ILE A 422 16.60 -13.05 15.72
CA ILE A 422 15.70 -12.42 16.69
C ILE A 422 14.36 -13.17 16.76
N GLU A 423 14.00 -13.70 17.93
CA GLU A 423 12.66 -14.24 18.17
C GLU A 423 11.64 -13.12 18.42
N SER A 424 10.41 -13.31 17.90
CA SER A 424 9.27 -12.42 18.12
C SER A 424 7.98 -13.22 18.34
N GLU A 425 7.04 -12.64 19.08
CA GLU A 425 5.72 -13.21 19.34
C GLU A 425 4.65 -12.21 18.86
N TRP A 426 3.75 -12.61 17.95
CA TRP A 426 2.59 -11.81 17.55
C TRP A 426 1.29 -12.56 17.88
N ASP A 427 0.59 -12.13 18.93
CA ASP A 427 -0.77 -12.57 19.25
C ASP A 427 -1.75 -11.45 18.92
N SER A 428 -2.68 -11.74 18.00
CA SER A 428 -3.80 -10.86 17.64
C SER A 428 -3.33 -9.48 17.17
N ASN A 429 -3.29 -8.50 18.07
CA ASN A 429 -2.85 -7.13 17.79
C ASN A 429 -1.61 -6.71 18.61
N ILE A 430 -0.99 -7.61 19.38
CA ILE A 430 0.17 -7.32 20.23
C ILE A 430 1.39 -8.05 19.67
N ILE A 431 2.45 -7.30 19.35
CA ILE A 431 3.74 -7.81 18.91
C ILE A 431 4.74 -7.61 20.06
N THR A 432 5.42 -8.67 20.47
CA THR A 432 6.42 -8.67 21.54
C THR A 432 7.77 -9.12 20.97
N ILE A 433 8.79 -8.29 21.17
CA ILE A 433 10.20 -8.58 20.83
C ILE A 433 11.01 -8.32 22.10
N LYS A 434 11.82 -9.29 22.52
CA LYS A 434 12.66 -9.19 23.72
C LYS A 434 14.00 -8.54 23.38
N ASN A 435 14.66 -7.95 24.38
CA ASN A 435 16.06 -7.53 24.25
C ASN A 435 16.91 -8.77 23.89
N GLN A 436 17.61 -8.72 22.76
CA GLN A 436 18.26 -9.87 22.11
C GLN A 436 19.45 -9.38 21.27
N GLU A 437 20.53 -10.17 21.24
CA GLU A 437 21.66 -9.94 20.35
C GLU A 437 21.34 -10.43 18.92
N PHE A 438 21.72 -9.65 17.91
CA PHE A 438 21.62 -10.06 16.51
C PHE A 438 22.68 -11.09 16.14
N ILE A 439 22.31 -12.04 15.28
CA ILE A 439 23.23 -12.96 14.62
C ILE A 439 23.42 -12.48 13.17
N PRO A 440 24.62 -12.01 12.76
CA PRO A 440 24.87 -11.61 11.39
C PRO A 440 24.71 -12.79 10.42
N ALA A 441 23.88 -12.62 9.40
CA ALA A 441 23.61 -13.64 8.40
C ALA A 441 23.51 -13.00 7.01
N ASP A 442 24.24 -13.55 6.04
CA ASP A 442 24.21 -13.09 4.64
C ASP A 442 22.78 -13.15 4.08
N TYR A 443 22.44 -12.21 3.20
CA TYR A 443 21.09 -12.08 2.65
C TYR A 443 21.10 -11.62 1.19
N ILE A 444 20.39 -12.36 0.34
CA ILE A 444 20.10 -11.98 -1.05
C ILE A 444 18.67 -11.46 -1.09
N VAL A 445 18.50 -10.19 -1.44
CA VAL A 445 17.17 -9.56 -1.56
C VAL A 445 16.48 -10.05 -2.82
N GLU A 446 15.18 -10.37 -2.71
CA GLU A 446 14.38 -10.72 -3.88
C GLU A 446 14.12 -9.53 -4.82
N SER A 447 13.96 -9.85 -6.10
CA SER A 447 13.30 -8.99 -7.07
C SER A 447 11.88 -8.61 -6.61
N ASP A 448 11.42 -7.45 -7.05
CA ASP A 448 10.21 -6.82 -6.54
C ASP A 448 8.94 -7.47 -7.11
N TRP A 449 8.11 -8.06 -6.25
CA TRP A 449 6.91 -8.79 -6.69
C TRP A 449 5.79 -7.88 -7.24
N SER A 450 5.79 -6.57 -6.96
CA SER A 450 4.96 -5.63 -7.72
C SER A 450 5.44 -5.55 -9.17
N ALA A 451 6.76 -5.46 -9.38
CA ALA A 451 7.38 -5.39 -10.70
C ALA A 451 7.14 -6.67 -11.52
N ALA A 452 7.06 -7.85 -10.87
CA ALA A 452 6.63 -9.09 -11.51
C ALA A 452 5.23 -8.98 -12.13
N SER A 453 4.29 -8.24 -11.53
CA SER A 453 2.89 -8.21 -11.98
C SER A 453 2.71 -7.80 -13.44
N TYR A 454 3.55 -6.90 -13.95
CA TYR A 454 3.51 -6.45 -15.34
C TYR A 454 3.91 -7.57 -16.32
N TRP A 455 4.84 -8.43 -15.91
CA TRP A 455 5.24 -9.63 -16.66
C TRP A 455 4.17 -10.73 -16.61
N TYR A 456 3.46 -10.87 -15.48
CA TYR A 456 2.24 -11.67 -15.42
C TYR A 456 1.14 -11.13 -16.34
N ALA A 457 0.98 -9.80 -16.48
CA ALA A 457 0.03 -9.22 -17.42
C ALA A 457 0.37 -9.58 -18.86
N ILE A 458 1.66 -9.49 -19.24
CA ILE A 458 2.14 -9.89 -20.55
C ILE A 458 1.87 -11.39 -20.79
N ALA A 459 2.24 -12.27 -19.86
CA ALA A 459 1.95 -13.72 -19.96
C ALA A 459 0.44 -14.05 -20.01
N ALA A 460 -0.41 -13.21 -19.44
CA ALA A 460 -1.87 -13.38 -19.47
C ALA A 460 -2.50 -12.91 -20.79
N LEU A 461 -1.85 -12.01 -21.52
CA LEU A 461 -2.35 -11.42 -22.77
C LEU A 461 -1.71 -12.02 -24.03
N ALA A 462 -0.49 -12.57 -23.92
CA ALA A 462 0.23 -13.23 -25.00
C ALA A 462 0.12 -14.76 -24.89
N PRO A 463 -0.65 -15.44 -25.76
CA PRO A 463 -0.61 -16.90 -25.86
C PRO A 463 0.79 -17.41 -26.21
N ASP A 464 1.13 -18.59 -25.71
CA ASP A 464 2.39 -19.29 -25.96
C ASP A 464 3.67 -18.54 -25.50
N ALA A 465 3.50 -17.45 -24.73
CA ALA A 465 4.61 -16.71 -24.14
C ALA A 465 5.34 -17.55 -23.07
N LYS A 466 6.67 -17.55 -23.14
CA LYS A 466 7.58 -18.07 -22.12
C LYS A 466 8.33 -16.90 -21.51
N ILE A 467 8.14 -16.66 -20.21
CA ILE A 467 8.79 -15.56 -19.51
C ILE A 467 9.44 -16.12 -18.24
N GLU A 468 10.77 -16.10 -18.18
CA GLU A 468 11.52 -16.42 -16.97
C GLU A 468 11.89 -15.12 -16.23
N LEU A 469 11.56 -15.06 -14.95
CA LEU A 469 11.89 -13.94 -14.08
C LEU A 469 12.84 -14.43 -12.99
N THR A 470 14.05 -13.87 -12.97
CA THR A 470 15.11 -14.23 -12.03
C THR A 470 15.06 -13.36 -10.76
N GLY A 471 15.67 -13.83 -9.67
CA GLY A 471 15.73 -13.12 -8.39
C GLY A 471 14.53 -13.38 -7.47
N TYR A 472 13.71 -14.40 -7.72
CA TYR A 472 12.53 -14.76 -6.93
C TYR A 472 12.70 -16.10 -6.23
N LYS A 473 12.14 -16.26 -5.01
CA LYS A 473 12.23 -17.52 -4.24
C LYS A 473 10.85 -18.08 -3.86
N TYR A 474 10.76 -19.40 -3.73
CA TYR A 474 9.56 -20.03 -3.17
C TYR A 474 9.40 -19.64 -1.69
N GLY A 475 8.19 -19.20 -1.30
CA GLY A 475 7.93 -18.71 0.05
C GLY A 475 8.50 -17.30 0.29
N SER A 476 8.31 -16.39 -0.66
CA SER A 476 8.69 -14.98 -0.52
C SER A 476 8.01 -14.31 0.68
N ILE A 477 8.73 -13.38 1.31
CA ILE A 477 8.23 -12.51 2.39
C ILE A 477 7.54 -11.23 1.88
N GLN A 478 7.46 -11.04 0.55
CA GLN A 478 6.76 -9.91 -0.04
C GLN A 478 5.27 -10.25 -0.22
N GLY A 479 4.37 -9.46 0.37
CA GLY A 479 2.91 -9.69 0.28
C GLY A 479 2.33 -9.64 -1.14
N ASP A 480 3.03 -8.97 -2.07
CA ASP A 480 2.70 -8.92 -3.49
C ASP A 480 3.02 -10.23 -4.23
N SER A 481 3.76 -11.17 -3.64
CA SER A 481 3.96 -12.52 -4.20
C SER A 481 2.65 -13.28 -4.43
N LYS A 482 1.57 -12.85 -3.76
CA LYS A 482 0.20 -13.29 -3.99
C LYS A 482 -0.27 -13.16 -5.44
N ILE A 483 0.43 -12.38 -6.27
CA ILE A 483 0.22 -12.34 -7.72
C ILE A 483 0.25 -13.73 -8.36
N SER A 484 1.09 -14.69 -7.89
CA SER A 484 1.09 -16.05 -8.46
C SER A 484 -0.25 -16.75 -8.31
N ASP A 485 -0.93 -16.55 -7.17
CA ASP A 485 -2.20 -17.19 -6.84
C ASP A 485 -3.36 -16.52 -7.58
N PHE A 486 -3.35 -15.18 -7.68
CA PHE A 486 -4.34 -14.43 -8.45
C PHE A 486 -4.25 -14.77 -9.95
N MET A 487 -3.03 -14.93 -10.46
CA MET A 487 -2.78 -15.18 -11.87
C MET A 487 -3.01 -16.63 -12.29
N ASP A 488 -2.88 -17.59 -11.36
CA ASP A 488 -3.33 -18.97 -11.61
C ASP A 488 -4.84 -19.05 -11.92
N LEU A 489 -5.65 -18.17 -11.34
CA LEU A 489 -7.08 -18.04 -11.65
C LEU A 489 -7.35 -17.29 -12.97
N LEU A 490 -6.50 -16.31 -13.30
CA LEU A 490 -6.63 -15.40 -14.45
C LEU A 490 -5.89 -15.87 -15.72
N GLY A 491 -5.29 -17.06 -15.71
CA GLY A 491 -4.75 -17.72 -16.92
C GLY A 491 -3.23 -17.66 -17.10
N VAL A 492 -2.44 -17.59 -16.02
CA VAL A 492 -0.97 -17.79 -16.06
C VAL A 492 -0.56 -18.81 -15.01
N LYS A 493 0.19 -19.84 -15.43
CA LYS A 493 0.80 -20.83 -14.54
C LYS A 493 2.16 -20.32 -14.08
N THR A 494 2.42 -20.40 -12.78
CA THR A 494 3.73 -20.09 -12.19
C THR A 494 4.47 -21.39 -11.89
N THR A 495 5.73 -21.50 -12.34
CA THR A 495 6.62 -22.62 -12.01
C THR A 495 7.86 -22.07 -11.31
N TYR A 496 8.10 -22.46 -10.05
CA TYR A 496 9.30 -22.03 -9.32
C TYR A 496 10.53 -22.79 -9.84
N LEU A 497 11.61 -22.04 -10.10
CA LEU A 497 12.92 -22.49 -10.55
C LEU A 497 13.93 -22.39 -9.38
N GLU A 498 15.21 -22.68 -9.65
CA GLU A 498 16.29 -22.55 -8.65
C GLU A 498 16.64 -21.09 -8.34
N GLU A 499 16.65 -20.22 -9.35
CA GLU A 499 17.02 -18.79 -9.25
C GLU A 499 15.86 -17.83 -9.63
N GLY A 500 14.61 -18.32 -9.71
CA GLY A 500 13.50 -17.50 -10.20
C GLY A 500 12.15 -18.23 -10.36
N ILE A 501 11.31 -17.70 -11.25
CA ILE A 501 10.01 -18.25 -11.66
C ILE A 501 9.86 -18.23 -13.18
N ALA A 502 9.27 -19.28 -13.74
CA ALA A 502 8.79 -19.32 -15.13
C ALA A 502 7.28 -19.08 -15.18
N LEU A 503 6.85 -18.22 -16.10
CA LEU A 503 5.45 -17.90 -16.38
C LEU A 503 5.03 -18.50 -17.73
N GLU A 504 3.91 -19.21 -17.74
CA GLU A 504 3.33 -19.84 -18.93
C GLU A 504 1.84 -19.47 -19.03
N SER A 505 1.34 -19.13 -20.23
CA SER A 505 -0.10 -18.92 -20.45
C SER A 505 -0.90 -20.22 -20.25
N GLN A 506 -2.01 -20.18 -19.50
CA GLN A 506 -2.94 -21.31 -19.32
C GLN A 506 -4.41 -20.88 -19.50
N GLU A 507 -5.34 -21.83 -19.55
CA GLU A 507 -6.77 -21.52 -19.56
C GLU A 507 -7.19 -20.76 -18.29
N VAL A 508 -8.11 -19.80 -18.44
CA VAL A 508 -8.66 -19.01 -17.33
C VAL A 508 -9.56 -19.90 -16.47
N LYS A 509 -9.18 -20.12 -15.21
CA LYS A 509 -9.94 -20.96 -14.26
C LYS A 509 -11.16 -20.23 -13.69
N GLY A 510 -11.10 -18.89 -13.67
CA GLY A 510 -12.20 -18.01 -13.28
C GLY A 510 -12.10 -17.54 -11.82
N VAL A 511 -12.53 -16.30 -11.60
CA VAL A 511 -12.55 -15.66 -10.27
C VAL A 511 -13.61 -14.55 -10.25
N GLU A 512 -14.47 -14.54 -9.22
CA GLU A 512 -15.58 -13.57 -9.09
C GLU A 512 -15.19 -12.34 -8.27
N SER A 513 -14.23 -12.49 -7.33
CA SER A 513 -13.81 -11.44 -6.40
C SER A 513 -12.38 -11.64 -5.92
N LEU A 514 -11.63 -10.55 -5.72
CA LEU A 514 -10.31 -10.51 -5.09
C LEU A 514 -10.23 -9.37 -4.06
N ASP A 515 -9.59 -9.64 -2.92
CA ASP A 515 -9.30 -8.65 -1.89
C ASP A 515 -7.82 -8.28 -1.93
N PHE A 516 -7.55 -6.98 -2.05
CA PHE A 516 -6.20 -6.42 -2.15
C PHE A 516 -5.79 -5.67 -0.89
N SER A 517 -6.49 -5.87 0.25
CA SER A 517 -6.18 -5.19 1.52
C SER A 517 -4.71 -5.31 1.96
N ASP A 518 -4.09 -6.46 1.65
CA ASP A 518 -2.70 -6.78 1.99
C ASP A 518 -1.70 -6.52 0.84
N ASN A 519 -2.16 -6.47 -0.40
CA ASN A 519 -1.36 -6.25 -1.62
C ASN A 519 -2.05 -5.26 -2.59
N PRO A 520 -2.33 -4.01 -2.13
CA PRO A 520 -3.10 -3.02 -2.89
C PRO A 520 -2.38 -2.58 -4.18
N ASP A 521 -1.06 -2.72 -4.18
CA ASP A 521 -0.16 -2.29 -5.24
C ASP A 521 -0.21 -3.22 -6.48
N LEU A 522 -0.83 -4.41 -6.38
CA LEU A 522 -1.17 -5.29 -7.51
C LEU A 522 -2.45 -4.90 -8.26
N ALA A 523 -3.36 -4.14 -7.62
CA ALA A 523 -4.74 -4.01 -8.06
C ALA A 523 -4.88 -3.31 -9.43
N GLN A 524 -4.00 -2.36 -9.75
CA GLN A 524 -3.98 -1.70 -11.06
C GLN A 524 -3.73 -2.70 -12.19
N THR A 525 -2.74 -3.57 -12.01
CA THR A 525 -2.37 -4.59 -13.01
C THR A 525 -3.49 -5.62 -13.18
N ILE A 526 -4.07 -6.11 -12.08
CA ILE A 526 -5.20 -7.06 -12.14
C ILE A 526 -6.45 -6.44 -12.78
N ALA A 527 -6.76 -5.18 -12.49
CA ALA A 527 -7.88 -4.47 -13.09
C ALA A 527 -7.76 -4.39 -14.63
N VAL A 528 -6.57 -4.06 -15.15
CA VAL A 528 -6.28 -4.02 -16.59
C VAL A 528 -6.37 -5.41 -17.22
N ILE A 529 -5.80 -6.45 -16.60
CA ILE A 529 -5.88 -7.84 -17.08
C ILE A 529 -7.33 -8.32 -17.15
N ALA A 530 -8.14 -8.07 -16.10
CA ALA A 530 -9.53 -8.48 -16.05
C ALA A 530 -10.37 -7.81 -17.16
N ALA A 531 -10.19 -6.49 -17.35
CA ALA A 531 -10.84 -5.75 -18.43
C ALA A 531 -10.45 -6.30 -19.81
N ALA A 532 -9.14 -6.44 -20.06
CA ALA A 532 -8.60 -6.89 -21.35
C ALA A 532 -8.96 -8.33 -21.72
N LYS A 533 -9.15 -9.21 -20.72
CA LYS A 533 -9.64 -10.59 -20.92
C LYS A 533 -11.17 -10.70 -20.88
N GLY A 534 -11.90 -9.58 -20.72
CA GLY A 534 -13.36 -9.56 -20.67
C GLY A 534 -13.96 -10.29 -19.46
N ILE A 535 -13.23 -10.32 -18.35
CA ILE A 535 -13.58 -10.98 -17.08
C ILE A 535 -14.27 -9.97 -16.18
N GLU A 536 -15.52 -10.25 -15.80
CA GLU A 536 -16.18 -9.49 -14.74
C GLU A 536 -15.58 -9.87 -13.38
N LEU A 537 -14.93 -8.92 -12.71
CA LEU A 537 -14.21 -9.14 -11.45
C LEU A 537 -14.63 -8.11 -10.40
N THR A 538 -14.90 -8.57 -9.17
CA THR A 538 -15.08 -7.72 -7.99
C THR A 538 -13.73 -7.46 -7.32
N LEU A 539 -13.49 -6.23 -6.84
CA LEU A 539 -12.26 -5.83 -6.16
C LEU A 539 -12.60 -5.14 -4.84
N THR A 540 -11.98 -5.60 -3.74
CA THR A 540 -12.07 -5.01 -2.40
C THR A 540 -10.69 -4.70 -1.83
N GLY A 541 -10.61 -4.04 -0.68
CA GLY A 541 -9.33 -3.69 -0.05
C GLY A 541 -8.61 -2.49 -0.69
N LEU A 542 -9.32 -1.75 -1.55
CA LEU A 542 -8.75 -0.66 -2.36
C LEU A 542 -8.72 0.69 -1.63
N GLU A 543 -9.11 0.78 -0.35
CA GLU A 543 -9.25 2.06 0.37
C GLU A 543 -7.95 2.90 0.34
N SER A 544 -6.80 2.22 0.35
CA SER A 544 -5.48 2.89 0.35
C SER A 544 -5.13 3.56 -0.99
N LEU A 545 -5.78 3.19 -2.10
CA LEU A 545 -5.38 3.59 -3.46
C LEU A 545 -5.75 5.03 -3.82
N ARG A 546 -6.74 5.62 -3.16
CA ARG A 546 -7.11 7.03 -3.36
C ARG A 546 -6.10 8.03 -2.79
N ILE A 547 -5.15 7.55 -1.96
CA ILE A 547 -4.16 8.38 -1.24
C ILE A 547 -2.72 7.94 -1.51
N LYS A 548 -2.46 7.35 -2.70
CA LYS A 548 -1.12 6.97 -3.18
C LYS A 548 -0.44 8.17 -3.84
N GLU A 549 0.10 7.99 -5.04
CA GLU A 549 0.84 9.03 -5.76
C GLU A 549 -0.14 9.91 -6.55
N THR A 550 -1.18 9.27 -7.11
CA THR A 550 -2.45 9.86 -7.55
C THR A 550 -3.64 9.18 -6.84
N ASP A 551 -4.89 9.61 -7.09
CA ASP A 551 -6.06 8.74 -6.85
C ASP A 551 -6.09 7.68 -7.95
N ARG A 552 -5.50 6.52 -7.64
CA ARG A 552 -5.38 5.40 -8.59
C ARG A 552 -6.72 4.78 -8.98
N ILE A 553 -7.78 4.98 -8.18
CA ILE A 553 -9.13 4.55 -8.53
C ILE A 553 -9.68 5.47 -9.62
N SER A 554 -9.59 6.79 -9.43
CA SER A 554 -9.99 7.75 -10.47
C SER A 554 -9.16 7.59 -11.74
N ALA A 555 -7.87 7.30 -11.63
CA ALA A 555 -7.00 7.04 -12.78
C ALA A 555 -7.44 5.76 -13.54
N LEU A 556 -7.58 4.61 -12.86
CA LEU A 556 -8.13 3.39 -13.50
C LEU A 556 -9.51 3.63 -14.13
N GLN A 557 -10.37 4.39 -13.47
CA GLN A 557 -11.71 4.75 -13.96
C GLN A 557 -11.70 5.67 -15.18
N ASN A 558 -10.65 6.46 -15.39
CA ASN A 558 -10.50 7.27 -16.61
C ASN A 558 -9.90 6.42 -17.73
N GLU A 559 -8.83 5.69 -17.43
CA GLU A 559 -8.02 5.03 -18.44
C GLU A 559 -8.69 3.79 -19.01
N LEU A 560 -9.34 2.94 -18.21
CA LEU A 560 -10.05 1.75 -18.71
C LEU A 560 -11.17 2.11 -19.70
N LYS A 561 -11.82 3.27 -19.53
CA LYS A 561 -12.88 3.74 -20.44
C LYS A 561 -12.36 4.04 -21.84
N LYS A 562 -11.10 4.48 -21.97
CA LYS A 562 -10.45 4.68 -23.28
C LYS A 562 -10.38 3.37 -24.08
N PHE A 563 -10.31 2.23 -23.39
CA PHE A 563 -10.27 0.88 -23.96
C PHE A 563 -11.62 0.16 -23.97
N GLY A 564 -12.74 0.82 -23.60
CA GLY A 564 -14.08 0.22 -23.68
C GLY A 564 -14.51 -0.63 -22.47
N SER A 565 -13.92 -0.45 -21.28
CA SER A 565 -14.33 -1.11 -20.03
C SER A 565 -14.42 -0.13 -18.85
N ASP A 566 -15.20 -0.48 -17.82
CA ASP A 566 -15.47 0.36 -16.65
C ASP A 566 -15.03 -0.31 -15.34
N LEU A 567 -14.41 0.46 -14.44
CA LEU A 567 -14.23 0.12 -13.03
C LEU A 567 -15.33 0.81 -12.19
N VAL A 568 -16.48 0.17 -12.04
CA VAL A 568 -17.63 0.76 -11.34
C VAL A 568 -17.48 0.63 -9.83
N GLU A 569 -17.65 1.73 -9.09
CA GLU A 569 -17.79 1.72 -7.63
C GLU A 569 -19.21 1.28 -7.26
N VAL A 570 -19.34 0.09 -6.67
CA VAL A 570 -20.62 -0.58 -6.37
C VAL A 570 -21.07 -0.29 -4.94
N GLU A 571 -20.12 -0.23 -4.00
CA GLU A 571 -20.30 0.27 -2.65
C GLU A 571 -19.26 1.36 -2.35
N GLU A 572 -19.70 2.48 -1.78
CA GLU A 572 -18.89 3.69 -1.56
C GLU A 572 -17.58 3.39 -0.80
N ASN A 573 -16.46 3.55 -1.48
CA ASN A 573 -15.09 3.27 -1.06
C ASN A 573 -14.73 1.83 -0.67
N SER A 574 -15.66 0.86 -0.71
CA SER A 574 -15.42 -0.52 -0.25
C SER A 574 -15.38 -1.58 -1.36
N VAL A 575 -16.26 -1.50 -2.36
CA VAL A 575 -16.44 -2.56 -3.37
C VAL A 575 -16.49 -1.95 -4.77
N TYR A 576 -15.59 -2.40 -5.63
CA TYR A 576 -15.52 -2.02 -7.03
C TYR A 576 -15.73 -3.24 -7.93
N LYS A 577 -16.17 -3.04 -9.17
CA LYS A 577 -16.35 -4.11 -10.16
C LYS A 577 -15.80 -3.68 -11.52
N ILE A 578 -14.95 -4.52 -12.12
CA ILE A 578 -14.63 -4.47 -13.55
C ILE A 578 -15.85 -4.99 -14.32
N VAL A 579 -16.38 -4.12 -15.19
CA VAL A 579 -17.53 -4.42 -16.05
C VAL A 579 -17.02 -4.77 -17.44
N LYS A 580 -17.50 -5.90 -17.96
CA LYS A 580 -17.23 -6.33 -19.34
C LYS A 580 -17.88 -5.35 -20.33
N GLY A 581 -17.08 -4.82 -21.24
CA GLY A 581 -17.53 -4.06 -22.40
C GLY A 581 -16.83 -4.53 -23.68
N ASP A 582 -16.95 -3.73 -24.74
CA ASP A 582 -16.35 -3.99 -26.04
C ASP A 582 -14.87 -3.58 -26.03
N PHE A 583 -14.03 -4.36 -25.33
CA PHE A 583 -12.65 -3.97 -25.05
C PHE A 583 -11.77 -4.00 -26.32
N GLU A 584 -11.13 -2.88 -26.66
CA GLU A 584 -10.23 -2.76 -27.80
C GLU A 584 -8.97 -1.93 -27.50
N VAL A 585 -7.87 -2.27 -28.19
CA VAL A 585 -6.59 -1.54 -28.15
C VAL A 585 -6.24 -1.13 -29.58
N ASN A 586 -6.32 0.16 -29.88
CA ASN A 586 -6.28 0.70 -31.24
C ASN A 586 -5.49 2.01 -31.39
N GLY A 587 -4.63 2.34 -30.42
CA GLY A 587 -3.76 3.51 -30.43
C GLY A 587 -4.07 4.56 -29.35
N GLN A 588 -4.86 4.20 -28.33
CA GLN A 588 -5.23 5.11 -27.25
C GLN A 588 -4.03 5.57 -26.42
N THR A 589 -4.14 6.78 -25.85
CA THR A 589 -3.09 7.41 -25.03
C THR A 589 -3.43 7.33 -23.55
N VAL A 590 -2.51 6.76 -22.77
CA VAL A 590 -2.62 6.56 -21.32
C VAL A 590 -1.98 7.72 -20.57
N GLU A 591 -2.78 8.42 -19.79
CA GLU A 591 -2.32 9.46 -18.85
C GLU A 591 -1.77 8.76 -17.59
N THR A 592 -0.52 9.07 -17.22
CA THR A 592 0.16 8.36 -16.13
C THR A 592 -0.01 9.01 -14.76
N TYR A 593 -0.50 10.25 -14.69
CA TYR A 593 -0.75 10.98 -13.44
C TYR A 593 0.47 11.05 -12.49
N ASP A 594 1.69 11.10 -13.05
CA ASP A 594 2.98 10.98 -12.33
C ASP A 594 3.14 9.71 -11.46
N ASP A 595 2.33 8.67 -11.73
CA ASP A 595 2.33 7.39 -11.04
C ASP A 595 2.91 6.28 -11.93
N HIS A 596 4.08 5.79 -11.52
CA HIS A 596 4.82 4.71 -12.18
C HIS A 596 3.98 3.47 -12.50
N ARG A 597 2.96 3.18 -11.69
CA ARG A 597 2.11 1.99 -11.88
C ARG A 597 1.05 2.16 -12.95
N MET A 598 0.63 3.39 -13.27
CA MET A 598 -0.30 3.62 -14.39
C MET A 598 0.40 3.30 -15.72
N ALA A 599 1.65 3.75 -15.89
CA ALA A 599 2.47 3.40 -17.06
C ALA A 599 2.62 1.87 -17.22
N MET A 600 3.13 1.21 -16.17
CA MET A 600 3.51 -0.21 -16.25
C MET A 600 2.30 -1.17 -16.24
N ALA A 601 1.16 -0.81 -15.63
CA ALA A 601 -0.04 -1.65 -15.67
C ALA A 601 -0.72 -1.65 -17.05
N PHE A 602 -0.63 -0.56 -17.81
CA PHE A 602 -1.26 -0.44 -19.13
C PHE A 602 -0.33 -0.80 -20.29
N ALA A 603 0.99 -0.61 -20.19
CA ALA A 603 1.94 -0.98 -21.26
C ALA A 603 1.79 -2.43 -21.78
N PRO A 604 1.50 -3.46 -20.97
CA PRO A 604 1.20 -4.82 -21.43
C PRO A 604 0.05 -4.95 -22.45
N LEU A 605 -0.85 -3.96 -22.55
CA LEU A 605 -1.89 -3.92 -23.59
C LEU A 605 -1.31 -3.83 -25.01
N ALA A 606 -0.04 -3.43 -25.17
CA ALA A 606 0.69 -3.46 -26.43
C ALA A 606 0.74 -4.86 -27.10
N VAL A 607 0.46 -5.94 -26.36
CA VAL A 607 0.26 -7.29 -26.93
C VAL A 607 -0.98 -7.35 -27.83
N LEU A 608 -2.04 -6.63 -27.49
CA LEU A 608 -3.33 -6.69 -28.18
C LEU A 608 -3.40 -5.72 -29.38
N GLY A 609 -2.81 -4.54 -29.26
CA GLY A 609 -2.82 -3.48 -30.27
C GLY A 609 -1.85 -2.34 -29.91
N PRO A 610 -1.65 -1.34 -30.80
CA PRO A 610 -0.78 -0.21 -30.49
C PRO A 610 -1.36 0.64 -29.35
N ILE A 611 -0.49 1.26 -28.56
CA ILE A 611 -0.85 2.08 -27.39
C ILE A 611 0.16 3.23 -27.23
N LYS A 612 -0.19 4.27 -26.50
CA LYS A 612 0.69 5.39 -26.14
C LYS A 612 0.71 5.62 -24.64
N ILE A 613 1.86 5.97 -24.06
CA ILE A 613 2.04 6.24 -22.64
C ILE A 613 2.60 7.66 -22.46
N GLU A 614 1.91 8.51 -21.70
CA GLU A 614 2.37 9.86 -21.38
C GLU A 614 3.39 9.86 -20.24
N ASN A 615 4.38 10.75 -20.31
CA ASN A 615 5.47 10.89 -19.34
C ASN A 615 6.16 9.54 -19.00
N PRO A 616 6.70 8.80 -19.97
CA PRO A 616 7.27 7.45 -19.76
C PRO A 616 8.37 7.37 -18.69
N GLY A 617 9.04 8.49 -18.38
CA GLY A 617 10.05 8.59 -17.33
C GLY A 617 9.54 8.32 -15.90
N VAL A 618 8.22 8.28 -15.66
CA VAL A 618 7.67 7.97 -14.32
C VAL A 618 8.16 6.63 -13.76
N VAL A 619 8.53 5.68 -14.62
CA VAL A 619 8.96 4.33 -14.21
C VAL A 619 10.27 4.33 -13.40
N GLU A 620 11.13 5.34 -13.52
CA GLU A 620 12.38 5.49 -12.76
C GLU A 620 12.21 5.36 -11.23
N LYS A 621 11.01 5.64 -10.73
CA LYS A 621 10.61 5.59 -9.32
C LYS A 621 10.63 4.18 -8.70
N SER A 622 10.61 3.14 -9.53
CA SER A 622 10.60 1.73 -9.12
C SER A 622 11.31 0.78 -10.09
N TYR A 623 11.21 1.01 -11.40
CA TYR A 623 11.69 0.13 -12.46
C TYR A 623 12.29 0.97 -13.62
N PRO A 624 13.48 1.55 -13.44
CA PRO A 624 14.10 2.42 -14.46
C PRO A 624 14.25 1.75 -15.83
N HIS A 625 14.63 0.47 -15.84
CA HIS A 625 14.86 -0.32 -17.06
C HIS A 625 13.60 -0.95 -17.65
N PHE A 626 12.40 -0.56 -17.22
CA PHE A 626 11.15 -1.18 -17.67
C PHE A 626 10.99 -1.15 -19.20
N TRP A 627 11.32 -0.03 -19.84
CA TRP A 627 11.25 0.10 -21.30
C TRP A 627 12.34 -0.73 -22.00
N ASP A 628 13.58 -0.71 -21.47
CA ASP A 628 14.70 -1.53 -21.94
C ASP A 628 14.38 -3.04 -21.88
N ASP A 629 13.70 -3.48 -20.81
CA ASP A 629 13.32 -4.88 -20.62
C ASP A 629 12.13 -5.29 -21.50
N LEU A 630 11.18 -4.37 -21.78
CA LEU A 630 10.17 -4.59 -22.82
C LEU A 630 10.79 -4.69 -24.23
N GLU A 631 11.83 -3.90 -24.54
CA GLU A 631 12.56 -4.05 -25.82
C GLU A 631 13.20 -5.44 -25.95
N LYS A 632 13.84 -5.93 -24.89
CA LYS A 632 14.39 -7.30 -24.82
C LYS A 632 13.31 -8.39 -24.96
N ALA A 633 12.10 -8.13 -24.49
CA ALA A 633 10.94 -9.00 -24.67
C ALA A 633 10.27 -8.88 -26.05
N GLY A 634 10.81 -8.04 -26.94
CA GLY A 634 10.39 -7.95 -28.35
C GLY A 634 9.33 -6.89 -28.65
N PHE A 635 9.00 -6.01 -27.70
CA PHE A 635 8.20 -4.81 -27.98
C PHE A 635 9.02 -3.79 -28.78
N SER A 636 8.35 -2.87 -29.47
CA SER A 636 8.99 -1.79 -30.24
C SER A 636 8.20 -0.50 -30.09
N PHE A 637 8.90 0.64 -30.20
CA PHE A 637 8.40 1.96 -29.84
C PHE A 637 8.25 2.89 -31.06
#